data_AF-A0A415FA84-F1
#
_entry.id   AF-A0A415FA84-F1
#
_cell.length_a   1.000
_cell.length_b   1.000
_cell.length_c   1.000
_cell.angle_alpha   90.00
_cell.angle_beta   90.00
_cell.angle_gamma   90.00
#
_symmetry.space_group_name_H-M   'P 1'
#
loop_
_entity.id
_entity.type
_entity.pdbx_description
1 polymer ?
#
loop_
_entity_poly.entity_id
_entity_poly.type
_entity_poly.pdbx_seq_one_letter_code
_entity_poly.pdbx_strand_id
1 'polypeptide(L)'
;MEKYEIQKLRELPIEKVAKEMGMKVEHHKALCPFHDDHHASLTFNKTKNSCRCYVCMRSSIGTIDLVMRYLGKDFPAACRWLAGEHQIQLEEDSSSEKNSSFGGSSSGDSSSGNNSEKSSFDASRYARFFEHPWLNQAARRFLFEERKIDWRVVNWCRLTSWTDKKGINWLQIPYFDTDGRLIGIQNRNLDYTKKKSSSGGCSSEGNVSSEEKSPGEEKEQDAPRFRFP
;
A
#
# COMPACT_ATOMS: atom_id res chain seq x y z
N MET A 1 8.66 8.61 6.27
CA MET A 1 8.91 7.19 6.56
C MET A 1 7.76 6.40 5.96
N GLU A 2 8.02 5.72 4.85
CA GLU A 2 7.00 4.97 4.13
C GLU A 2 6.58 3.71 4.91
N LYS A 3 5.35 3.26 4.70
CA LYS A 3 4.79 2.05 5.33
C LYS A 3 5.69 0.81 5.13
N TYR A 4 6.34 0.71 3.96
CA TYR A 4 7.26 -0.38 3.63
C TYR A 4 8.53 -0.36 4.50
N GLU A 5 9.06 0.83 4.81
CA GLU A 5 10.23 0.99 5.68
C GLU A 5 9.92 0.57 7.12
N ILE A 6 8.75 0.98 7.64
CA ILE A 6 8.30 0.59 8.99
C ILE A 6 8.16 -0.92 9.10
N GLN A 7 7.67 -1.58 8.05
CA GLN A 7 7.51 -3.03 8.05
C GLN A 7 8.87 -3.75 8.09
N LYS A 8 9.86 -3.29 7.32
CA LYS A 8 11.24 -3.80 7.43
C LYS A 8 11.80 -3.68 8.85
N LEU A 9 11.56 -2.54 9.52
CA LEU A 9 12.01 -2.34 10.90
C LEU A 9 11.33 -3.30 11.90
N ARG A 10 10.06 -3.68 11.66
CA ARG A 10 9.35 -4.67 12.47
C ARG A 10 9.85 -6.11 12.25
N GLU A 11 10.37 -6.39 11.08
CA GLU A 11 10.88 -7.72 10.69
C GLU A 11 12.32 -7.98 11.18
N LEU A 12 13.00 -6.95 11.69
CA LEU A 12 14.32 -7.09 12.30
C LEU A 12 14.30 -8.09 13.46
N PRO A 13 15.25 -9.05 13.53
CA PRO A 13 15.30 -10.05 14.58
C PRO A 13 15.39 -9.43 15.97
N ILE A 14 14.34 -9.61 16.78
CA ILE A 14 14.20 -8.94 18.09
C ILE A 14 15.33 -9.28 19.07
N GLU A 15 15.89 -10.49 18.98
CA GLU A 15 17.05 -10.89 19.80
C GLU A 15 18.33 -10.14 19.43
N LYS A 16 18.51 -9.84 18.14
CA LYS A 16 19.67 -9.07 17.66
C LYS A 16 19.58 -7.64 18.19
N VAL A 17 18.41 -7.02 18.02
CA VAL A 17 18.11 -5.68 18.53
C VAL A 17 18.29 -5.61 20.05
N ALA A 18 17.79 -6.60 20.79
CA ALA A 18 17.96 -6.68 22.25
C ALA A 18 19.44 -6.70 22.66
N LYS A 19 20.28 -7.49 21.97
CA LYS A 19 21.72 -7.55 22.25
C LYS A 19 22.43 -6.23 21.94
N GLU A 20 22.07 -5.56 20.85
CA GLU A 20 22.63 -4.25 20.48
C GLU A 20 22.25 -3.16 21.48
N MET A 21 21.07 -3.24 22.09
CA MET A 21 20.67 -2.40 23.22
C MET A 21 21.40 -2.74 24.54
N GLY A 22 22.31 -3.71 24.53
CA GLY A 22 23.09 -4.11 25.71
C GLY A 22 22.42 -5.17 26.58
N MET A 23 21.33 -5.81 26.12
CA MET A 23 20.71 -6.90 26.87
C MET A 23 21.53 -8.18 26.78
N LYS A 24 21.75 -8.84 27.92
CA LYS A 24 22.32 -10.19 27.96
C LYS A 24 21.23 -11.21 27.65
N VAL A 25 21.16 -11.63 26.38
CA VAL A 25 20.20 -12.63 25.91
C VAL A 25 20.89 -14.00 25.80
N GLU A 26 20.46 -14.94 26.64
CA GLU A 26 20.92 -16.32 26.66
C GLU A 26 19.73 -17.27 26.52
N HIS A 27 19.82 -18.28 25.64
CA HIS A 27 18.75 -19.26 25.42
C HIS A 27 17.35 -18.63 25.21
N HIS A 28 17.28 -17.52 24.46
CA HIS A 28 16.05 -16.74 24.23
C HIS A 28 15.42 -16.11 25.48
N LYS A 29 16.21 -15.92 26.53
CA LYS A 29 15.78 -15.29 27.78
C LYS A 29 16.74 -14.18 28.18
N ALA A 30 16.23 -13.19 28.90
CA ALA A 30 17.01 -12.13 29.52
C ALA A 30 16.37 -11.69 30.83
N LEU A 31 17.14 -10.95 31.63
CA LEU A 31 16.58 -10.16 32.72
C LEU A 31 15.72 -9.05 32.13
N CYS A 32 14.55 -8.85 32.73
CA CYS A 32 13.66 -7.77 32.33
C CYS A 32 14.24 -6.43 32.78
N PRO A 33 14.38 -5.43 31.90
CA PRO A 33 14.90 -4.11 32.27
C PRO A 33 13.82 -3.19 32.88
N PHE A 34 12.56 -3.64 32.93
CA PHE A 34 11.41 -2.79 33.29
C PHE A 34 10.94 -2.96 34.74
N HIS A 35 11.57 -3.87 35.48
CA HIS A 35 11.38 -4.07 36.91
C HIS A 35 12.68 -4.65 37.50
N ASP A 36 12.79 -4.69 38.82
CA ASP A 36 13.93 -5.30 39.49
C ASP A 36 13.88 -6.83 39.37
N ASP A 37 14.58 -7.37 38.37
CA ASP A 37 14.50 -8.77 37.97
C ASP A 37 15.76 -9.54 38.38
N HIS A 38 15.58 -10.60 39.18
CA HIS A 38 16.68 -11.43 39.68
C HIS A 38 16.82 -12.76 38.90
N HIS A 39 15.78 -13.17 38.17
CA HIS A 39 15.77 -14.35 37.31
C HIS A 39 15.26 -13.97 35.93
N ALA A 40 15.76 -14.59 34.86
CA ALA A 40 15.40 -14.21 33.50
C ALA A 40 13.90 -14.37 33.21
N SER A 41 13.13 -13.29 33.36
CA SER A 41 11.67 -13.27 33.17
C SER A 41 11.24 -12.78 31.78
N LEU A 42 12.13 -12.13 31.04
CA LEU A 42 11.91 -11.68 29.67
C LEU A 42 12.24 -12.82 28.71
N THR A 43 11.23 -13.28 27.96
CA THR A 43 11.39 -14.35 26.97
C THR A 43 11.19 -13.82 25.55
N PHE A 44 12.06 -14.24 24.64
CA PHE A 44 12.01 -13.92 23.22
C PHE A 44 11.43 -15.09 22.43
N ASN A 45 10.59 -14.78 21.45
CA ASN A 45 10.01 -15.76 20.53
C ASN A 45 10.47 -15.45 19.10
N LYS A 46 11.31 -16.34 18.54
CA LYS A 46 11.83 -16.21 17.17
C LYS A 46 10.76 -16.31 16.09
N THR A 47 9.77 -17.18 16.24
CA THR A 47 8.76 -17.41 15.20
C THR A 47 7.79 -16.23 15.08
N LYS A 48 7.45 -15.60 16.21
CA LYS A 48 6.57 -14.43 16.25
C LYS A 48 7.31 -13.09 16.25
N ASN A 49 8.65 -13.12 16.22
CA ASN A 49 9.52 -11.95 16.38
C ASN A 49 9.06 -10.97 17.49
N SER A 50 8.82 -11.51 18.68
CA SER A 50 8.25 -10.75 19.81
C SER A 50 8.89 -11.15 21.12
N CYS A 51 8.80 -10.29 22.12
CA CYS A 51 9.23 -10.58 23.48
C CYS A 51 8.11 -10.33 24.48
N ARG A 52 8.17 -11.03 25.61
CA ARG A 52 7.23 -10.86 26.72
C ARG A 52 7.93 -11.11 28.03
N CYS A 53 7.78 -10.18 28.97
CA CYS A 53 8.05 -10.45 30.37
C CYS A 53 6.79 -11.01 31.02
N TYR A 54 6.87 -12.17 31.64
CA TYR A 54 5.72 -12.79 32.29
C TYR A 54 5.32 -12.14 33.62
N VAL A 55 6.14 -11.22 34.15
CA VAL A 55 5.89 -10.50 35.40
C VAL A 55 5.23 -9.15 35.15
N CYS A 56 5.88 -8.26 34.40
CA CYS A 56 5.43 -6.87 34.24
C CYS A 56 4.61 -6.61 32.97
N MET A 57 4.63 -7.50 31.98
CA MET A 57 3.93 -7.28 30.70
C MET A 57 2.64 -8.11 30.58
N ARG A 58 1.55 -7.43 30.23
CA ARG A 58 0.26 -8.07 29.95
C ARG A 58 0.25 -8.79 28.59
N SER A 59 0.91 -8.23 27.58
CA SER A 59 0.99 -8.75 26.22
C SER A 59 2.43 -8.83 25.72
N SER A 60 2.66 -9.64 24.69
CA SER A 60 3.92 -9.62 23.94
C SER A 60 4.05 -8.32 23.15
N ILE A 61 5.28 -7.80 23.06
CA ILE A 61 5.62 -6.59 22.34
C ILE A 61 6.57 -6.91 21.17
N GLY A 62 6.52 -6.09 20.13
CA GLY A 62 7.38 -6.23 18.95
C GLY A 62 8.72 -5.52 19.11
N THR A 63 9.56 -5.59 18.07
CA THR A 63 10.89 -4.98 18.04
C THR A 63 10.87 -3.48 18.30
N ILE A 64 10.01 -2.72 17.60
CA ILE A 64 9.92 -1.27 17.77
C ILE A 64 9.43 -0.91 19.17
N ASP A 65 8.39 -1.61 19.66
CA ASP A 65 7.83 -1.36 20.99
C ASP A 65 8.84 -1.63 22.11
N LEU A 66 9.70 -2.64 21.93
CA LEU A 66 10.79 -2.93 22.85
C LEU A 66 11.78 -1.77 22.91
N VAL A 67 12.22 -1.26 21.76
CA VAL A 67 13.14 -0.11 21.67
C VAL A 67 12.51 1.13 22.30
N MET A 68 11.25 1.43 21.97
CA MET A 68 10.53 2.58 22.55
C MET A 68 10.51 2.52 24.07
N ARG A 69 10.17 1.35 24.65
CA ARG A 69 10.11 1.20 26.11
C ARG A 69 11.49 1.21 26.76
N TYR A 70 12.47 0.55 26.16
CA TYR A 70 13.81 0.41 26.74
C TYR A 70 14.60 1.72 26.71
N LEU A 71 14.55 2.45 25.58
CA LEU A 71 15.26 3.72 25.41
C LEU A 71 14.43 4.95 25.79
N GLY A 72 13.15 4.77 26.12
CA GLY A 72 12.23 5.89 26.40
C GLY A 72 12.01 6.82 25.20
N LYS A 73 12.09 6.29 23.98
CA LYS A 73 11.96 7.05 22.73
C LYS A 73 10.53 7.02 22.19
N ASP A 74 10.16 8.09 21.50
CA ASP A 74 8.93 8.10 20.69
C ASP A 74 9.07 7.18 19.47
N PHE A 75 7.94 6.87 18.83
CA PHE A 75 7.92 5.95 17.69
C PHE A 75 8.86 6.38 16.56
N PRO A 76 8.86 7.66 16.08
CA PRO A 76 9.78 8.10 15.04
C PRO A 76 11.26 8.00 15.44
N ALA A 77 11.65 8.39 16.67
CA ALA A 77 13.04 8.29 17.10
C ALA A 77 13.49 6.83 17.30
N ALA A 78 12.60 5.94 17.74
CA ALA A 78 12.89 4.51 17.80
C ALA A 78 13.11 3.92 16.41
N CYS A 79 12.30 4.30 15.43
CA CYS A 79 12.49 3.88 14.04
C CYS A 79 13.81 4.39 13.44
N ARG A 80 14.17 5.66 13.69
CA ARG A 80 15.47 6.22 13.26
C ARG A 80 16.65 5.48 13.90
N TRP A 81 16.56 5.16 15.19
CA TRP A 81 17.60 4.40 15.89
C TRP A 81 17.77 3.00 15.27
N LEU A 82 16.67 2.29 15.03
CA LEU A 82 16.70 0.98 14.37
C LEU A 82 17.27 1.04 12.95
N ALA A 83 16.95 2.08 12.18
CA ALA A 83 17.46 2.23 10.84
C ALA A 83 18.96 2.53 10.78
N GLY A 84 19.44 3.41 11.67
CA GLY A 84 20.85 3.77 11.78
C GLY A 84 21.76 2.58 12.10
N GLU A 85 21.36 1.77 13.09
CA GLU A 85 22.13 0.60 13.53
C GLU A 85 22.07 -0.60 12.58
N HIS A 86 21.05 -0.69 11.74
CA HIS A 86 20.91 -1.78 10.76
C HIS A 86 21.23 -1.39 9.32
N GLN A 87 21.79 -0.20 9.08
CA GLN A 87 22.13 0.33 7.75
C GLN A 87 20.97 0.22 6.75
N ILE A 88 19.74 0.38 7.23
CA ILE A 88 18.58 0.50 6.36
C ILE A 88 18.61 1.94 5.87
N GLN A 89 18.87 2.14 4.58
CA GLN A 89 18.72 3.45 3.94
C GLN A 89 17.26 3.87 4.08
N LEU A 90 16.99 4.72 5.07
CA LEU A 90 15.82 5.56 5.07
C LEU A 90 16.14 6.68 4.09
N GLU A 91 15.33 6.84 3.04
CA GLU A 91 15.41 8.06 2.24
C GLU A 91 14.86 9.19 3.11
N GLU A 92 15.75 9.86 3.84
CA GLU A 92 15.44 11.11 4.51
C GLU A 92 15.50 12.23 3.46
N ASP A 93 14.33 12.82 3.18
CA ASP A 93 14.18 14.07 2.46
C ASP A 93 15.07 15.15 3.12
N SER A 94 16.26 15.32 2.56
CA SER A 94 17.30 16.21 3.07
C SER A 94 16.93 17.66 2.81
N SER A 95 16.22 18.25 3.76
CA SER A 95 16.05 19.70 3.90
C SER A 95 16.68 20.16 5.21
N SER A 96 18.01 20.37 5.20
CA SER A 96 18.70 21.41 5.99
C SER A 96 20.23 21.31 5.84
N GLU A 97 20.75 22.18 4.99
CA GLU A 97 21.97 23.00 5.15
C GLU A 97 23.18 22.43 5.93
N LYS A 98 24.33 22.35 5.25
CA LYS A 98 25.57 23.02 5.71
C LYS A 98 26.62 23.11 4.59
N ASN A 99 27.01 24.36 4.33
CA ASN A 99 28.20 24.77 3.59
C ASN A 99 29.48 24.19 4.21
N SER A 100 30.36 23.65 3.36
CA SER A 100 31.79 23.92 3.44
C SER A 100 32.44 23.64 2.08
N SER A 101 33.04 24.68 1.53
CA SER A 101 33.87 24.74 0.34
C SER A 101 34.90 23.61 0.22
N PHE A 102 35.27 23.25 -1.01
CA PHE A 102 36.64 23.23 -1.57
C PHE A 102 36.82 22.14 -2.64
N GLY A 103 37.04 22.58 -3.89
CA GLY A 103 38.05 21.99 -4.78
C GLY A 103 37.69 20.81 -5.69
N GLY A 104 37.61 21.08 -7.00
CA GLY A 104 38.51 20.43 -7.97
C GLY A 104 38.11 19.10 -8.61
N SER A 105 37.65 19.20 -9.86
CA SER A 105 38.06 18.47 -11.08
C SER A 105 38.27 16.95 -11.11
N SER A 106 37.66 16.36 -12.16
CA SER A 106 38.23 15.39 -13.12
C SER A 106 37.56 14.02 -13.19
N SER A 107 36.91 13.82 -14.35
CA SER A 107 37.06 12.67 -15.25
C SER A 107 37.26 11.29 -14.63
N GLY A 108 36.19 10.50 -14.67
CA GLY A 108 36.24 9.05 -14.46
C GLY A 108 35.13 8.38 -15.26
N ASP A 109 35.39 8.18 -16.55
CA ASP A 109 34.67 7.23 -17.39
C ASP A 109 34.77 5.82 -16.78
N SER A 110 33.63 5.17 -16.59
CA SER A 110 33.50 3.71 -16.52
C SER A 110 32.06 3.34 -16.82
N SER A 111 31.81 3.12 -18.10
CA SER A 111 30.65 2.39 -18.61
C SER A 111 30.49 1.03 -17.93
N SER A 112 29.28 0.71 -17.44
CA SER A 112 28.65 -0.62 -17.57
C SER A 112 27.34 -0.65 -16.77
N GLY A 113 26.22 -0.66 -17.48
CA GLY A 113 24.91 -0.89 -16.86
C GLY A 113 23.77 -0.26 -17.63
N ASN A 114 23.60 -0.64 -18.89
CA ASN A 114 22.33 -0.42 -19.59
C ASN A 114 21.23 -1.22 -18.88
N ASN A 115 20.60 -0.61 -17.88
CA ASN A 115 19.23 -0.93 -17.54
C ASN A 115 18.40 0.24 -18.06
N SER A 116 17.58 -0.05 -19.07
CA SER A 116 16.46 0.77 -19.47
C SER A 116 15.60 1.01 -18.23
N GLU A 117 15.90 2.09 -17.49
CA GLU A 117 15.06 2.61 -16.43
C GLU A 117 13.75 3.00 -17.10
N LYS A 118 12.78 2.09 -17.06
CA LYS A 118 11.38 2.45 -17.25
C LYS A 118 11.15 3.65 -16.35
N SER A 119 10.90 4.82 -16.95
CA SER A 119 10.54 6.03 -16.21
C SER A 119 9.52 5.65 -15.15
N SER A 120 9.89 5.72 -13.86
CA SER A 120 8.94 5.38 -12.81
C SER A 120 7.77 6.35 -12.95
N PHE A 121 6.55 5.81 -12.93
CA PHE A 121 5.35 6.64 -13.04
C PHE A 121 5.23 7.43 -11.74
N ASP A 122 5.62 8.69 -11.77
CA ASP A 122 5.45 9.60 -10.64
C ASP A 122 4.01 10.12 -10.60
N ALA A 123 3.20 9.44 -9.78
CA ALA A 123 1.80 9.76 -9.58
C ALA A 123 1.59 11.11 -8.86
N SER A 124 2.56 11.57 -8.07
CA SER A 124 2.46 12.79 -7.25
C SER A 124 2.20 14.02 -8.10
N ARG A 125 2.74 14.08 -9.33
CA ARG A 125 2.51 15.16 -10.30
C ARG A 125 1.03 15.37 -10.66
N TYR A 126 0.20 14.34 -10.48
CA TYR A 126 -1.21 14.39 -10.84
C TYR A 126 -2.14 14.60 -9.64
N ALA A 127 -1.62 14.64 -8.41
CA ALA A 127 -2.43 14.72 -7.19
C ALA A 127 -3.42 15.90 -7.19
N ARG A 128 -2.98 17.06 -7.71
CA ARG A 128 -3.78 18.27 -7.78
C ARG A 128 -5.07 18.13 -8.60
N PHE A 129 -5.11 17.22 -9.59
CA PHE A 129 -6.32 16.98 -10.38
C PHE A 129 -7.44 16.30 -9.59
N PHE A 130 -7.13 15.70 -8.43
CA PHE A 130 -8.08 14.98 -7.59
C PHE A 130 -8.48 15.76 -6.33
N GLU A 131 -7.93 16.96 -6.10
CA GLU A 131 -8.33 17.84 -5.00
C GLU A 131 -9.74 18.42 -5.20
N HIS A 132 -10.11 18.65 -6.46
CA HIS A 132 -11.43 19.15 -6.85
C HIS A 132 -12.05 18.21 -7.89
N PRO A 133 -12.63 17.07 -7.46
CA PRO A 133 -13.15 16.08 -8.37
C PRO A 133 -14.29 16.61 -9.22
N TRP A 134 -14.26 16.32 -10.53
CA TRP A 134 -15.31 16.70 -11.46
C TRP A 134 -15.74 15.53 -12.34
N LEU A 135 -17.04 15.43 -12.58
CA LEU A 135 -17.66 14.37 -13.37
C LEU A 135 -18.50 14.94 -14.52
N ASN A 136 -18.27 14.41 -15.72
CA ASN A 136 -19.07 14.65 -16.91
C ASN A 136 -20.38 13.86 -16.85
N GLN A 137 -21.31 14.16 -17.76
CA GLN A 137 -22.63 13.54 -17.76
C GLN A 137 -22.60 12.02 -17.94
N ALA A 138 -21.69 11.51 -18.79
CA ALA A 138 -21.53 10.08 -19.03
C ALA A 138 -21.10 9.34 -17.75
N ALA A 139 -20.11 9.87 -17.04
CA ALA A 139 -19.63 9.31 -15.78
C ALA A 139 -20.71 9.35 -14.69
N ARG A 140 -21.51 10.43 -14.62
CA ARG A 140 -22.62 10.53 -13.66
C ARG A 140 -23.68 9.46 -13.91
N ARG A 141 -24.10 9.25 -15.17
CA ARG A 141 -25.05 8.18 -15.53
C ARG A 141 -24.48 6.81 -15.17
N PHE A 142 -23.24 6.54 -15.57
CA PHE A 142 -22.58 5.26 -15.28
C PHE A 142 -22.48 4.98 -13.77
N LEU A 143 -22.03 5.95 -12.96
CA LEU A 143 -21.83 5.77 -11.53
C LEU A 143 -23.14 5.71 -10.74
N PHE A 144 -24.08 6.62 -11.01
CA PHE A 144 -25.27 6.81 -10.19
C PHE A 144 -26.47 6.00 -10.67
N GLU A 145 -26.66 5.88 -11.98
CA GLU A 145 -27.85 5.21 -12.54
C GLU A 145 -27.56 3.72 -12.77
N GLU A 146 -26.47 3.40 -13.48
CA GLU A 146 -26.15 2.00 -13.81
C GLU A 146 -25.55 1.25 -12.62
N ARG A 147 -24.54 1.84 -11.96
CA ARG A 147 -23.82 1.20 -10.84
C ARG A 147 -24.43 1.50 -9.48
N LYS A 148 -25.38 2.44 -9.39
CA LYS A 148 -26.09 2.82 -8.15
C LYS A 148 -25.16 3.14 -6.98
N ILE A 149 -24.02 3.78 -7.27
CA ILE A 149 -23.05 4.19 -6.26
C ILE A 149 -23.52 5.48 -5.60
N ASP A 150 -23.46 5.57 -4.27
CA ASP A 150 -23.80 6.80 -3.55
C ASP A 150 -22.80 7.93 -3.89
N TRP A 151 -23.31 9.14 -4.12
CA TRP A 151 -22.48 10.30 -4.48
C TRP A 151 -21.40 10.63 -3.44
N ARG A 152 -21.63 10.32 -2.16
CA ARG A 152 -20.66 10.51 -1.08
C ARG A 152 -19.46 9.59 -1.25
N VAL A 153 -19.68 8.36 -1.71
CA VAL A 153 -18.61 7.39 -1.98
C VAL A 153 -17.77 7.87 -3.15
N VAL A 154 -18.42 8.35 -4.21
CA VAL A 154 -17.74 8.90 -5.39
C VAL A 154 -16.87 10.10 -5.02
N ASN A 155 -17.38 11.00 -4.17
CA ASN A 155 -16.64 12.15 -3.67
C ASN A 155 -15.49 11.74 -2.74
N TRP A 156 -15.73 10.80 -1.82
CA TRP A 156 -14.70 10.27 -0.92
C TRP A 156 -13.55 9.63 -1.73
N CYS A 157 -13.86 8.81 -2.72
CA CYS A 157 -12.87 8.19 -3.59
C CYS A 157 -12.22 9.18 -4.58
N ARG A 158 -12.64 10.46 -4.60
CA ARG A 158 -12.12 11.51 -5.49
C ARG A 158 -12.17 11.10 -6.97
N LEU A 159 -13.23 10.42 -7.40
CA LEU A 159 -13.34 9.99 -8.80
C LEU A 159 -13.50 11.20 -9.72
N THR A 160 -12.76 11.21 -10.82
CA THR A 160 -12.83 12.27 -11.83
C THR A 160 -13.07 11.68 -13.21
N SER A 161 -13.58 12.49 -14.12
CA SER A 161 -13.75 12.06 -15.51
C SER A 161 -13.28 13.14 -16.47
N TRP A 162 -12.89 12.71 -17.66
CA TRP A 162 -12.58 13.62 -18.75
C TRP A 162 -13.05 13.02 -20.07
N THR A 163 -13.15 13.86 -21.09
CA THR A 163 -13.53 13.45 -22.43
C THR A 163 -12.35 13.76 -23.36
N ASP A 164 -11.92 12.75 -24.11
CA ASP A 164 -10.83 12.87 -25.07
C ASP A 164 -11.27 13.68 -26.31
N LYS A 165 -10.30 14.16 -27.09
CA LYS A 165 -10.53 14.85 -28.38
C LYS A 165 -11.34 14.00 -29.37
N LYS A 166 -11.31 12.67 -29.22
CA LYS A 166 -12.09 11.72 -30.00
C LYS A 166 -13.53 11.54 -29.51
N GLY A 167 -13.94 12.30 -28.48
CA GLY A 167 -15.27 12.21 -27.88
C GLY A 167 -15.46 11.03 -26.91
N ILE A 168 -14.39 10.28 -26.62
CA ILE A 168 -14.44 9.13 -25.73
C ILE A 168 -14.41 9.60 -24.27
N ASN A 169 -15.35 9.12 -23.47
CA ASN A 169 -15.50 9.42 -22.06
C ASN A 169 -14.68 8.45 -21.21
N TRP A 170 -13.84 9.01 -20.35
CA TRP A 170 -12.96 8.27 -19.45
C TRP A 170 -13.28 8.61 -18.01
N LEU A 171 -13.31 7.58 -17.16
CA LEU A 171 -13.35 7.70 -15.71
C LEU A 171 -11.97 7.42 -15.14
N GLN A 172 -11.43 8.34 -14.35
CA GLN A 172 -10.17 8.18 -13.62
C GLN A 172 -10.45 7.77 -12.18
N ILE A 173 -9.71 6.77 -11.75
CA ILE A 173 -9.83 6.14 -10.43
C ILE A 173 -8.46 6.29 -9.76
N PRO A 174 -8.30 7.27 -8.86
CA PRO A 174 -7.05 7.45 -8.12
C PRO A 174 -6.89 6.36 -7.05
N TYR A 175 -5.65 5.93 -6.84
CA TYR A 175 -5.25 5.09 -5.73
C TYR A 175 -4.40 5.89 -4.77
N PHE A 176 -4.80 5.90 -3.50
CA PHE A 176 -4.07 6.57 -2.44
C PHE A 176 -3.44 5.53 -1.51
N ASP A 177 -2.28 5.86 -0.95
CA ASP A 177 -1.72 5.12 0.17
C ASP A 177 -2.47 5.41 1.48
N THR A 178 -1.98 4.82 2.58
CA THR A 178 -2.55 5.04 3.92
C THR A 178 -2.36 6.47 4.43
N ASP A 179 -1.41 7.20 3.87
CA ASP A 179 -1.08 8.58 4.24
C ASP A 179 -1.82 9.61 3.35
N GLY A 180 -2.64 9.13 2.40
CA GLY A 180 -3.43 9.96 1.49
C GLY A 180 -2.65 10.49 0.28
N ARG A 181 -1.44 9.97 0.01
CA ARG A 181 -0.62 10.32 -1.17
C ARG A 181 -1.09 9.51 -2.37
N LEU A 182 -1.17 10.16 -3.52
CA LEU A 182 -1.56 9.52 -4.77
C LEU A 182 -0.43 8.61 -5.26
N ILE A 183 -0.68 7.31 -5.33
CA ILE A 183 0.31 6.30 -5.75
C ILE A 183 0.02 5.76 -7.17
N GLY A 184 -1.17 6.01 -7.71
CA GLY A 184 -1.52 5.55 -9.05
C GLY A 184 -2.86 6.06 -9.54
N ILE A 185 -3.09 5.95 -10.85
CA ILE A 185 -4.34 6.33 -11.51
C ILE A 185 -4.72 5.22 -12.48
N GLN A 186 -5.93 4.69 -12.37
CA GLN A 186 -6.52 3.82 -13.37
C GLN A 186 -7.53 4.58 -14.22
N ASN A 187 -7.45 4.45 -15.54
CA ASN A 187 -8.42 5.00 -16.46
C ASN A 187 -9.34 3.90 -16.98
N ARG A 188 -10.65 4.14 -16.93
CA ARG A 188 -11.68 3.27 -17.49
C ARG A 188 -12.41 3.98 -18.62
N ASN A 189 -12.44 3.35 -19.80
CA ASN A 189 -13.26 3.80 -20.91
C ASN A 189 -14.74 3.49 -20.61
N LEU A 190 -15.58 4.52 -20.61
CA LEU A 190 -17.03 4.39 -20.37
C LEU A 190 -17.80 4.02 -21.63
N ASP A 191 -17.26 4.34 -22.80
CA ASP A 191 -17.90 4.07 -24.10
C ASP A 191 -17.45 2.71 -24.69
N TYR A 192 -16.67 1.92 -23.94
CA TYR A 192 -16.24 0.61 -24.41
C TYR A 192 -17.40 -0.37 -24.43
N THR A 193 -18.00 -0.54 -25.61
CA THR A 193 -18.86 -1.68 -25.90
C THR A 193 -17.99 -2.85 -26.35
N LYS A 194 -17.91 -3.91 -25.53
CA LYS A 194 -17.25 -5.16 -25.93
C LYS A 194 -17.91 -5.66 -27.21
N LYS A 195 -17.16 -5.74 -28.32
CA LYS A 195 -17.65 -6.40 -29.54
C LYS A 195 -18.03 -7.83 -29.14
N LYS A 196 -19.31 -8.19 -29.26
CA LYS A 196 -19.71 -9.60 -29.24
C LYS A 196 -18.94 -10.24 -30.40
N SER A 197 -18.01 -11.14 -30.10
CA SER A 197 -17.41 -11.99 -31.11
C SER A 197 -18.56 -12.77 -31.75
N SER A 198 -18.93 -12.38 -32.96
CA SER A 198 -19.80 -13.17 -33.82
C SER A 198 -19.06 -14.46 -34.16
N SER A 199 -19.24 -15.50 -33.34
CA SER A 199 -18.96 -16.86 -33.74
C SER A 199 -19.95 -17.21 -34.84
N GLY A 200 -19.52 -17.09 -36.08
CA GLY A 200 -20.26 -17.59 -37.23
C GLY A 200 -20.31 -19.12 -37.21
N GLY A 201 -21.48 -19.66 -37.58
CA GLY A 201 -21.64 -21.03 -38.05
C GLY A 201 -22.70 -21.84 -37.31
N CYS A 202 -23.96 -21.79 -37.77
CA CYS A 202 -24.56 -22.86 -38.60
C CYS A 202 -26.09 -22.89 -38.44
N SER A 203 -26.77 -23.01 -39.57
CA SER A 203 -28.19 -22.89 -39.83
C SER A 203 -29.09 -23.93 -39.13
N SER A 204 -30.33 -23.54 -38.81
CA SER A 204 -31.54 -24.16 -39.40
C SER A 204 -32.77 -23.32 -39.06
N GLU A 205 -33.57 -23.09 -40.10
CA GLU A 205 -34.85 -22.40 -40.08
C GLU A 205 -35.91 -23.23 -39.35
N GLY A 206 -36.79 -22.56 -38.60
CA GLY A 206 -37.91 -23.18 -37.91
C GLY A 206 -38.78 -22.13 -37.22
N ASN A 207 -39.73 -21.60 -37.98
CA ASN A 207 -40.81 -20.71 -37.56
C ASN A 207 -41.70 -21.37 -36.48
N VAL A 208 -42.25 -20.60 -35.51
CA VAL A 208 -43.66 -20.66 -35.00
C VAL A 208 -43.89 -19.67 -33.83
N SER A 209 -44.79 -18.72 -34.10
CA SER A 209 -45.86 -18.07 -33.31
C SER A 209 -46.03 -18.26 -31.77
N SER A 210 -46.26 -17.11 -31.11
CA SER A 210 -47.25 -16.74 -30.04
C SER A 210 -47.54 -17.66 -28.83
N GLU A 211 -47.34 -17.15 -27.61
CA GLU A 211 -48.35 -16.92 -26.53
C GLU A 211 -47.71 -16.77 -25.12
N GLU A 212 -48.40 -16.06 -24.24
CA GLU A 212 -47.99 -15.59 -22.91
C GLU A 212 -47.87 -16.69 -21.83
N LYS A 213 -46.90 -16.58 -20.90
CA LYS A 213 -47.06 -16.80 -19.43
C LYS A 213 -45.78 -16.53 -18.61
N SER A 214 -45.89 -15.74 -17.55
CA SER A 214 -44.96 -15.67 -16.39
C SER A 214 -45.12 -16.92 -15.48
N PRO A 215 -44.37 -17.15 -14.36
CA PRO A 215 -43.30 -16.35 -13.71
C PRO A 215 -42.05 -17.16 -13.25
N GLY A 216 -40.96 -16.44 -12.91
CA GLY A 216 -39.95 -16.89 -11.94
C GLY A 216 -38.81 -17.79 -12.45
N GLU A 217 -37.62 -17.21 -12.59
CA GLU A 217 -36.34 -17.83 -12.21
C GLU A 217 -35.25 -16.74 -12.22
N GLU A 218 -34.91 -16.25 -11.04
CA GLU A 218 -33.72 -15.44 -10.82
C GLU A 218 -32.49 -16.31 -11.04
N LYS A 219 -31.84 -16.18 -12.20
CA LYS A 219 -30.46 -16.66 -12.38
C LYS A 219 -29.50 -15.51 -12.13
N GLU A 220 -29.13 -15.37 -10.87
CA GLU A 220 -27.93 -14.68 -10.41
C GLU A 220 -26.71 -15.32 -11.10
N GLN A 221 -26.26 -14.71 -12.20
CA GLN A 221 -25.06 -15.16 -12.89
C GLN A 221 -23.83 -14.62 -12.15
N ASP A 222 -23.30 -15.54 -11.34
CA ASP A 222 -21.98 -15.62 -10.73
C ASP A 222 -20.96 -14.57 -11.22
N ALA A 223 -20.96 -13.42 -10.55
CA ALA A 223 -19.84 -12.49 -10.59
C ALA A 223 -18.71 -13.10 -9.74
N PRO A 224 -17.46 -13.16 -10.23
CA PRO A 224 -16.38 -13.85 -9.53
C PRO A 224 -16.18 -13.25 -8.15
N ARG A 225 -16.58 -14.01 -7.13
CA ARG A 225 -16.47 -13.64 -5.72
C ARG A 225 -15.02 -13.86 -5.32
N PHE A 226 -14.26 -12.77 -5.20
CA PHE A 226 -12.92 -12.79 -4.62
C PHE A 226 -13.00 -13.37 -3.20
N ARG A 227 -12.43 -14.56 -3.00
CA ARG A 227 -12.09 -15.08 -1.67
C ARG A 227 -10.69 -14.60 -1.34
N PHE A 228 -10.58 -13.80 -0.28
CA PHE A 228 -9.28 -13.55 0.34
C PHE A 228 -8.91 -14.72 1.26
N PRO A 229 -7.62 -15.05 1.42
CA PRO A 229 -7.14 -16.07 2.37
C PRO A 229 -7.51 -15.73 3.81
#